data_AF-Q385U6-F1
#
_entry.id   AF-Q385U6-F1
#
_cell.length_a   1.000
_cell.length_b   1.000
_cell.length_c   1.000
_cell.angle_alpha   90.00
_cell.angle_beta   90.00
_cell.angle_gamma   90.00
#
_symmetry.space_group_name_H-M   'P 1'
#
loop_
_entity.id
_entity.type
_entity.pdbx_description
1 polymer ?
#
loop_
_entity_poly.entity_id
_entity_poly.type
_entity_poly.pdbx_seq_one_letter_code
_entity_poly.pdbx_strand_id
1 'polypeptide(L)'
;MPRQTTLSVVCLSTGRGASMVYEGNCSTAYVLCVGDAPVVLFGIGYGVTRQCLRYFGTIPTNIAVFSNRSHMSAELPVVIAVEGRKGRHPRIVASETVMMRLMQHRLAEMHSRAAFGVPGEGGVCDFVNLQTDESSPTVPYRLPDFPSVSLVAFDAVSSLESSCGFVVLHHGSPVLALTGDCAYDAQRYQEVLRMAPVVIVDGRKKGSPDHASFADITRAVDDCRSNGGGPRRVFIGQYGAPADAPPVVSGATVLPIVEGAVVELSEGVCIGDAEELLVPPAPSAIDMCESTKTVCCDRSEGEEAPSSFVMRMAHTGGGGGQDALHEGSSCRRGRGAGIGDWQCGGKEAVIVPEANLGSIGVSAAFEEYMQRAYCALQRYPTQEGGVSGVVQMRSNNTNAPRGPNEAPPSRAQSAEVPNRPRGEESTKHTTGYTCRFTALKT
;
A
#
# COMPACT_ATOMS: atom_id res chain seq x y z
N MET A 1 -12.39 32.51 -29.34
CA MET A 1 -11.31 31.53 -29.09
C MET A 1 -11.55 30.93 -27.71
N PRO A 2 -11.88 29.64 -27.57
CA PRO A 2 -11.90 28.99 -26.26
C PRO A 2 -10.51 29.15 -25.62
N ARG A 3 -10.45 29.58 -24.35
CA ARG A 3 -9.18 29.63 -23.62
C ARG A 3 -8.63 28.20 -23.59
N GLN A 4 -7.39 28.00 -24.05
CA GLN A 4 -6.73 26.71 -23.92
C GLN A 4 -6.66 26.35 -22.43
N THR A 5 -7.35 25.28 -22.06
CA THR A 5 -7.32 24.77 -20.70
C THR A 5 -6.00 24.06 -20.49
N THR A 6 -5.19 24.56 -19.55
CA THR A 6 -3.90 23.96 -19.21
C THR A 6 -4.14 22.79 -18.26
N LEU A 7 -3.59 21.63 -18.58
CA LEU A 7 -3.54 20.50 -17.67
C LEU A 7 -2.17 20.47 -16.99
N SER A 8 -2.15 20.22 -15.69
CA SER A 8 -0.91 20.04 -14.93
C SER A 8 -1.07 18.97 -13.86
N VAL A 9 0.05 18.39 -13.43
CA VAL A 9 0.09 17.52 -12.26
C VAL A 9 0.99 18.12 -11.18
N VAL A 10 0.47 18.18 -9.96
CA VAL A 10 1.21 18.62 -8.78
C VAL A 10 1.61 17.40 -7.96
N CYS A 11 2.90 17.28 -7.65
CA CYS A 11 3.40 16.25 -6.75
C CYS A 11 3.21 16.68 -5.29
N LEU A 12 2.35 15.97 -4.55
CA LEU A 12 2.11 16.27 -3.14
C LEU A 12 3.27 15.81 -2.25
N SER A 13 3.86 14.65 -2.56
CA SER A 13 5.02 14.07 -1.86
C SER A 13 5.58 12.87 -2.64
N THR A 14 6.76 12.40 -2.23
CA THR A 14 7.45 11.20 -2.76
C THR A 14 7.76 10.15 -1.68
N GLY A 15 7.12 10.25 -0.51
CA GLY A 15 7.38 9.36 0.62
C GLY A 15 6.93 7.92 0.40
N ARG A 16 7.53 7.01 1.17
CA ARG A 16 7.17 5.58 1.28
C ARG A 16 6.21 5.37 2.45
N GLY A 17 5.68 4.16 2.65
CA GLY A 17 4.80 3.86 3.79
C GLY A 17 5.39 4.21 5.16
N ALA A 18 6.68 3.91 5.36
CA ALA A 18 7.40 4.26 6.59
C ALA A 18 7.68 5.77 6.73
N SER A 19 7.73 6.52 5.63
CA SER A 19 8.16 7.93 5.64
C SER A 19 7.26 8.80 6.51
N MET A 20 5.94 8.60 6.47
CA MET A 20 5.04 9.44 7.29
C MET A 20 5.13 9.08 8.77
N VAL A 21 5.34 7.79 9.07
CA VAL A 21 5.36 7.28 10.44
C VAL A 21 6.64 7.64 11.16
N TYR A 22 7.80 7.52 10.49
CA TYR A 22 9.11 7.71 11.12
C TYR A 22 9.75 9.06 10.82
N GLU A 23 9.44 9.67 9.68
CA GLU A 23 10.10 10.90 9.21
C GLU A 23 9.14 12.10 9.16
N GLY A 24 7.83 11.86 9.30
CA GLY A 24 6.79 12.88 9.12
C GLY A 24 6.55 13.29 7.67
N ASN A 25 7.15 12.58 6.72
CA ASN A 25 7.04 12.84 5.29
C ASN A 25 5.83 12.12 4.71
N CYS A 26 4.90 12.85 4.10
CA CYS A 26 3.69 12.31 3.50
C CYS A 26 3.98 11.18 2.48
N SER A 27 3.09 10.20 2.35
CA SER A 27 3.14 9.17 1.31
C SER A 27 3.05 9.78 -0.09
N THR A 28 3.54 9.07 -1.09
CA THR A 28 3.49 9.55 -2.48
C THR A 28 2.06 9.76 -2.96
N ALA A 29 1.80 10.92 -3.54
CA ALA A 29 0.51 11.25 -4.14
C ALA A 29 0.65 12.41 -5.15
N TYR A 30 -0.30 12.48 -6.07
CA TYR A 30 -0.32 13.48 -7.14
C TYR A 30 -1.72 14.07 -7.29
N VAL A 31 -1.81 15.33 -7.71
CA VAL A 31 -3.09 15.97 -8.05
C VAL A 31 -3.05 16.43 -9.49
N LEU A 32 -3.99 15.95 -10.32
CA LEU A 32 -4.26 16.52 -11.64
C LEU A 32 -5.09 17.78 -11.49
N CYS A 33 -4.65 18.84 -12.14
CA CYS A 33 -5.32 20.12 -12.18
C CYS A 33 -5.76 20.47 -13.61
N VAL A 34 -6.90 21.16 -13.69
CA VAL A 34 -7.41 21.81 -14.88
C VAL A 34 -7.39 23.31 -14.60
N GLY A 35 -6.38 24.01 -15.13
CA GLY A 35 -5.98 25.33 -14.61
C GLY A 35 -5.58 25.21 -13.13
N ASP A 36 -6.20 26.02 -12.28
CA ASP A 36 -5.97 26.01 -10.83
C ASP A 36 -6.91 25.06 -10.08
N ALA A 37 -7.87 24.43 -10.76
CA ALA A 37 -8.86 23.57 -10.13
C ALA A 37 -8.30 22.14 -9.96
N PRO A 38 -8.26 21.58 -8.74
CA PRO A 38 -7.79 20.22 -8.51
C PRO A 38 -8.91 19.21 -8.84
N VAL A 39 -8.63 18.27 -9.74
CA VAL A 39 -9.66 17.43 -10.38
C VAL A 39 -9.59 15.96 -9.99
N VAL A 40 -8.39 15.40 -9.90
CA VAL A 40 -8.16 14.01 -9.47
C VAL A 40 -7.01 13.97 -8.47
N LEU A 41 -7.23 13.31 -7.34
CA LEU A 41 -6.18 12.93 -6.40
C LEU A 41 -5.75 11.49 -6.68
N PHE A 42 -4.50 11.28 -7.08
CA PHE A 42 -3.91 9.96 -7.27
C PHE A 42 -3.15 9.53 -6.01
N GLY A 43 -3.66 8.50 -5.34
CA GLY A 43 -3.17 8.02 -4.05
C GLY A 43 -3.71 8.83 -2.86
N ILE A 44 -3.99 8.14 -1.76
CA ILE A 44 -4.56 8.70 -0.52
C ILE A 44 -4.01 7.95 0.71
N GLY A 45 -2.68 7.79 0.72
CA GLY A 45 -1.94 7.21 1.83
C GLY A 45 -1.75 8.16 3.01
N TYR A 46 -0.81 7.81 3.89
CA TYR A 46 -0.54 8.57 5.11
C TYR A 46 -0.06 10.01 4.83
N GLY A 47 -0.70 10.98 5.47
CA GLY A 47 -0.40 12.42 5.37
C GLY A 47 -0.96 13.11 4.12
N VAL A 48 -1.49 12.36 3.14
CA VAL A 48 -1.86 12.89 1.82
C VAL A 48 -3.00 13.89 1.92
N THR A 49 -4.00 13.63 2.76
CA THR A 49 -5.16 14.52 2.95
C THR A 49 -4.71 15.89 3.44
N ARG A 50 -3.85 15.93 4.46
CA ARG A 50 -3.32 17.19 5.00
C ARG A 50 -2.52 17.95 3.94
N GLN A 51 -1.71 17.23 3.17
CA GLN A 51 -0.88 17.82 2.13
C GLN A 51 -1.73 18.38 0.98
N CYS A 52 -2.74 17.64 0.53
CA CYS A 52 -3.69 18.10 -0.48
C CYS A 52 -4.45 19.35 -0.01
N LEU A 53 -4.95 19.37 1.22
CA LEU A 53 -5.60 20.55 1.82
C LEU A 53 -4.64 21.74 1.93
N ARG A 54 -3.34 21.53 2.17
CA ARG A 54 -2.35 22.61 2.21
C ARG A 54 -2.17 23.28 0.85
N TYR A 55 -2.11 22.51 -0.23
CA TYR A 55 -1.91 23.07 -1.58
C TYR A 55 -3.19 23.66 -2.17
N PHE A 56 -4.34 23.02 -1.92
CA PHE A 56 -5.57 23.30 -2.66
C PHE A 56 -6.75 23.75 -1.80
N GLY A 57 -6.66 23.67 -0.47
CA GLY A 57 -7.77 23.96 0.44
C GLY A 57 -8.92 22.95 0.40
N THR A 58 -8.88 21.96 -0.51
CA THR A 58 -9.92 20.96 -0.71
C THR A 58 -9.33 19.65 -1.24
N ILE A 59 -10.00 18.54 -0.97
CA ILE A 59 -9.72 17.25 -1.61
C ILE A 59 -10.53 17.17 -2.90
N PRO A 60 -9.95 16.79 -4.07
CA PRO A 60 -10.71 16.54 -5.30
C PRO A 60 -11.85 15.54 -5.11
N THR A 61 -12.95 15.74 -5.85
CA THR A 61 -14.08 14.79 -5.82
C THR A 61 -13.65 13.41 -6.34
N ASN A 62 -12.76 13.34 -7.34
CA ASN A 62 -12.25 12.06 -7.85
C ASN A 62 -10.98 11.66 -7.10
N ILE A 63 -10.96 10.47 -6.53
CA ILE A 63 -9.81 9.90 -5.85
C ILE A 63 -9.44 8.59 -6.56
N ALA A 64 -8.34 8.61 -7.31
CA ALA A 64 -7.81 7.45 -8.01
C ALA A 64 -6.84 6.68 -7.11
N VAL A 65 -7.09 5.40 -6.86
CA VAL A 65 -6.31 4.58 -5.92
C VAL A 65 -5.57 3.49 -6.68
N PHE A 66 -4.23 3.48 -6.56
CA PHE A 66 -3.36 2.54 -7.26
C PHE A 66 -3.38 1.13 -6.65
N SER A 67 -3.47 1.01 -5.32
CA SER A 67 -3.48 -0.27 -4.61
C SER A 67 -4.06 -0.10 -3.20
N ASN A 68 -4.32 -1.22 -2.51
CA ASN A 68 -4.78 -1.24 -1.11
C ASN A 68 -3.63 -1.11 -0.08
N ARG A 69 -2.39 -0.89 -0.55
CA ARG A 69 -1.26 -0.64 0.36
C ARG A 69 -1.47 0.64 1.14
N SER A 70 -1.01 0.66 2.38
CA SER A 70 -1.30 1.78 3.30
C SER A 70 -0.76 3.13 2.81
N HIS A 71 0.39 3.15 2.12
CA HIS A 71 0.92 4.38 1.52
C HIS A 71 0.14 4.86 0.28
N MET A 72 -0.83 4.07 -0.22
CA MET A 72 -1.70 4.44 -1.33
C MET A 72 -3.16 4.67 -0.91
N SER A 73 -3.62 4.11 0.21
CA SER A 73 -5.06 4.10 0.53
C SER A 73 -5.41 4.23 2.02
N ALA A 74 -4.45 4.44 2.92
CA ALA A 74 -4.73 4.39 4.36
C ALA A 74 -5.73 5.45 4.85
N GLU A 75 -5.75 6.64 4.26
CA GLU A 75 -6.63 7.73 4.70
C GLU A 75 -8.03 7.67 4.06
N LEU A 76 -8.24 6.76 3.11
CA LEU A 76 -9.48 6.65 2.35
C LEU A 76 -10.75 6.53 3.24
N PRO A 77 -10.82 5.65 4.27
CA PRO A 77 -12.05 5.50 5.06
C PRO A 77 -12.42 6.78 5.81
N VAL A 78 -11.41 7.47 6.34
CA VAL A 78 -11.58 8.73 7.08
C VAL A 78 -12.03 9.84 6.14
N VAL A 79 -11.41 9.95 4.96
CA VAL A 79 -11.78 10.97 3.97
C VAL A 79 -13.22 10.77 3.48
N ILE A 80 -13.62 9.54 3.15
CA ILE A 80 -15.02 9.27 2.78
C ILE A 80 -15.98 9.70 3.90
N ALA A 81 -15.71 9.32 5.14
CA ALA A 81 -16.59 9.65 6.26
C ALA A 81 -16.66 11.17 6.53
N VAL A 82 -15.53 11.87 6.45
CA VAL A 82 -15.46 13.32 6.72
C VAL A 82 -16.09 14.12 5.59
N GLU A 83 -15.78 13.80 4.33
CA GLU A 83 -16.33 14.51 3.17
C GLU A 83 -17.83 14.22 2.99
N GLY A 84 -18.25 12.97 3.24
CA GLY A 84 -19.67 12.59 3.27
C GLY A 84 -20.49 13.41 4.26
N ARG A 85 -19.96 13.65 5.48
CA ARG A 85 -20.62 14.52 6.47
C ARG A 85 -20.69 16.00 6.06
N LYS A 86 -19.82 16.45 5.16
CA LYS A 86 -19.87 17.78 4.55
C LYS A 86 -20.83 17.84 3.35
N GLY A 87 -21.56 16.76 3.07
CA GLY A 87 -22.44 16.64 1.90
C GLY A 87 -21.68 16.44 0.58
N ARG A 88 -20.36 16.22 0.64
CA ARG A 88 -19.56 15.91 -0.55
C ARG A 88 -19.55 14.40 -0.75
N HIS A 89 -19.58 13.97 -1.99
CA HIS A 89 -19.63 12.57 -2.37
C HIS A 89 -18.37 12.25 -3.18
N PRO A 90 -17.27 11.84 -2.53
CA PRO A 90 -16.07 11.43 -3.24
C PRO A 90 -16.38 10.27 -4.19
N ARG A 91 -15.71 10.22 -5.32
CA ARG A 91 -15.81 9.15 -6.31
C ARG A 91 -14.47 8.42 -6.32
N ILE A 92 -14.49 7.20 -5.79
CA ILE A 92 -13.30 6.38 -5.62
C ILE A 92 -13.12 5.57 -6.91
N VAL A 93 -12.02 5.83 -7.60
CA VAL A 93 -11.71 5.23 -8.90
C VAL A 93 -10.55 4.26 -8.74
N ALA A 94 -10.71 3.02 -9.14
CA ALA A 94 -9.63 2.03 -9.13
C ALA A 94 -9.87 0.97 -10.19
N SER A 95 -8.87 0.12 -10.48
CA SER A 95 -9.17 -1.12 -11.21
C SER A 95 -10.13 -1.99 -10.40
N GLU A 96 -10.86 -2.88 -11.06
CA GLU A 96 -11.77 -3.81 -10.40
C GLU A 96 -11.08 -4.62 -9.30
N THR A 97 -9.88 -5.15 -9.60
CA THR A 97 -9.10 -5.96 -8.65
C THR A 97 -8.67 -5.16 -7.42
N VAL A 98 -8.22 -3.91 -7.61
CA VAL A 98 -7.87 -3.01 -6.52
C VAL A 98 -9.11 -2.62 -5.72
N MET A 99 -10.23 -2.31 -6.38
CA MET A 99 -11.46 -1.96 -5.68
C MET A 99 -11.93 -3.12 -4.80
N MET A 100 -11.94 -4.35 -5.31
CA MET A 100 -12.30 -5.53 -4.51
C MET A 100 -11.46 -5.62 -3.23
N ARG A 101 -10.14 -5.40 -3.33
CA ARG A 101 -9.24 -5.39 -2.16
C ARG A 101 -9.56 -4.25 -1.19
N LEU A 102 -9.82 -3.05 -1.70
CA LEU A 102 -10.21 -1.90 -0.89
C LEU A 102 -11.51 -2.18 -0.12
N MET A 103 -12.54 -2.70 -0.79
CA MET A 103 -13.81 -3.07 -0.17
C MET A 103 -13.64 -4.13 0.92
N GLN A 104 -12.90 -5.20 0.59
CA GLN A 104 -12.73 -6.33 1.48
C GLN A 104 -11.87 -6.00 2.72
N HIS A 105 -10.86 -5.14 2.59
CA HIS A 105 -9.87 -4.95 3.64
C HIS A 105 -9.82 -3.52 4.18
N ARG A 106 -9.83 -2.50 3.32
CA ARG A 106 -9.67 -1.09 3.73
C ARG A 106 -10.97 -0.50 4.24
N LEU A 107 -12.07 -0.81 3.57
CA LEU A 107 -13.39 -0.24 3.77
C LEU A 107 -14.35 -1.19 4.49
N ALA A 108 -13.85 -2.33 4.98
CA ALA A 108 -14.65 -3.33 5.69
C ALA A 108 -15.37 -2.74 6.91
N GLU A 109 -14.72 -1.85 7.66
CA GLU A 109 -15.35 -1.17 8.80
C GLU A 109 -16.49 -0.24 8.36
N MET A 110 -16.39 0.31 7.15
CA MET A 110 -17.42 1.17 6.59
C MET A 110 -18.61 0.36 6.11
N HIS A 111 -18.42 -0.88 5.64
CA HIS A 111 -19.53 -1.74 5.19
C HIS A 111 -20.54 -2.03 6.30
N SER A 112 -20.08 -2.15 7.54
CA SER A 112 -20.96 -2.34 8.70
C SER A 112 -21.87 -1.13 8.96
N ARG A 113 -21.43 0.06 8.58
CA ARG A 113 -22.23 1.28 8.61
C ARG A 113 -23.00 1.31 7.31
N ALA A 114 -24.26 0.85 7.31
CA ALA A 114 -25.15 0.64 6.17
C ALA A 114 -25.41 1.86 5.22
N ALA A 115 -24.53 2.86 5.20
CA ALA A 115 -24.52 4.04 4.34
C ALA A 115 -23.82 3.83 2.98
N PHE A 116 -23.47 2.59 2.60
CA PHE A 116 -23.29 2.26 1.18
C PHE A 116 -24.66 1.86 0.61
N GLY A 117 -25.59 2.82 0.67
CA GLY A 117 -26.97 2.64 0.25
C GLY A 117 -27.08 2.42 -1.25
N VAL A 118 -28.17 1.77 -1.64
CA VAL A 118 -28.60 1.58 -3.02
C VAL A 118 -28.47 2.90 -3.81
N PRO A 119 -28.02 2.89 -5.08
CA PRO A 119 -27.95 4.10 -5.90
C PRO A 119 -29.24 4.94 -5.78
N GLY A 120 -29.13 6.14 -5.21
CA GLY A 120 -30.26 7.03 -4.90
C GLY A 120 -30.55 7.25 -3.40
N GLU A 121 -30.08 6.38 -2.51
CA GLU A 121 -30.30 6.50 -1.05
C GLU A 121 -29.20 7.27 -0.30
N GLY A 122 -28.51 8.20 -0.98
CA GLY A 122 -27.54 9.08 -0.32
C GLY A 122 -26.30 8.36 0.22
N GLY A 123 -25.70 7.48 -0.59
CA GLY A 123 -24.42 6.86 -0.25
C GLY A 123 -23.34 7.90 0.03
N VAL A 124 -22.38 7.61 0.92
CA VAL A 124 -21.34 8.58 1.30
C VAL A 124 -20.25 8.80 0.23
N CYS A 125 -20.17 7.92 -0.76
CA CYS A 125 -19.25 8.00 -1.90
C CYS A 125 -19.73 7.09 -3.04
N ASP A 126 -19.24 7.34 -4.25
CA ASP A 126 -19.42 6.45 -5.40
C ASP A 126 -18.16 5.63 -5.63
N PHE A 127 -18.33 4.41 -6.14
CA PHE A 127 -17.23 3.53 -6.53
C PHE A 127 -17.24 3.32 -8.04
N VAL A 128 -16.09 3.52 -8.66
CA VAL A 128 -15.90 3.41 -10.11
C VAL A 128 -14.85 2.34 -10.36
N ASN A 129 -15.32 1.17 -10.80
CA ASN A 129 -14.50 0.02 -11.14
C ASN A 129 -14.08 0.13 -12.60
N LEU A 130 -12.79 0.33 -12.85
CA LEU A 130 -12.23 0.33 -14.19
C LEU A 130 -11.77 -1.09 -14.54
N GLN A 131 -12.15 -1.55 -15.73
CA GLN A 131 -11.65 -2.79 -16.28
C GLN A 131 -10.19 -2.61 -16.70
N THR A 132 -9.33 -3.59 -16.43
CA THR A 132 -7.93 -3.62 -16.87
C THR A 132 -7.63 -4.76 -17.84
N ASP A 133 -8.65 -5.55 -18.19
CA ASP A 133 -8.52 -6.71 -19.08
C ASP A 133 -8.01 -6.28 -20.46
N GLU A 134 -6.87 -6.85 -20.86
CA GLU A 134 -6.23 -6.61 -22.15
C GLU A 134 -7.06 -7.16 -23.32
N SER A 135 -8.01 -8.06 -23.05
CA SER A 135 -8.84 -8.70 -24.07
C SER A 135 -9.98 -7.83 -24.60
N SER A 136 -10.35 -6.77 -23.86
CA SER A 136 -11.49 -5.91 -24.20
C SER A 136 -11.07 -4.45 -24.27
N PRO A 137 -11.58 -3.65 -25.23
CA PRO A 137 -11.28 -2.24 -25.29
C PRO A 137 -11.75 -1.55 -24.01
N THR A 138 -10.81 -1.05 -23.21
CA THR A 138 -11.13 -0.36 -21.95
C THR A 138 -11.86 0.93 -22.27
N VAL A 139 -13.12 1.04 -21.83
CA VAL A 139 -13.91 2.27 -21.97
C VAL A 139 -13.35 3.33 -21.01
N PRO A 140 -12.86 4.48 -21.51
CA PRO A 140 -12.35 5.53 -20.63
C PRO A 140 -13.45 6.07 -19.72
N TYR A 141 -13.15 6.18 -18.43
CA TYR A 141 -14.03 6.82 -17.47
C TYR A 141 -13.91 8.33 -17.58
N ARG A 142 -14.93 8.97 -18.16
CA ARG A 142 -15.02 10.43 -18.27
C ARG A 142 -15.40 11.04 -16.94
N LEU A 143 -14.67 12.07 -16.52
CA LEU A 143 -14.97 12.78 -15.28
C LEU A 143 -16.24 13.63 -15.49
N PRO A 144 -17.33 13.43 -14.71
CA PRO A 144 -18.58 14.18 -14.81
C PRO A 144 -18.41 15.70 -14.80
N ASP A 145 -17.58 16.21 -13.89
CA ASP A 145 -17.36 17.65 -13.73
C ASP A 145 -16.35 18.22 -14.75
N PHE A 146 -15.63 17.35 -15.45
CA PHE A 146 -14.56 17.71 -16.40
C PHE A 146 -14.60 16.77 -17.62
N PRO A 147 -15.60 16.90 -18.51
CA PRO A 147 -15.85 15.94 -19.59
C PRO A 147 -14.72 15.86 -20.64
N SER A 148 -13.82 16.85 -20.67
CA SER A 148 -12.59 16.79 -21.47
C SER A 148 -11.54 15.84 -20.90
N VAL A 149 -11.66 15.43 -19.63
CA VAL A 149 -10.71 14.55 -18.95
C VAL A 149 -11.34 13.18 -18.74
N SER A 150 -10.60 12.13 -19.08
CA SER A 150 -10.97 10.76 -18.76
C SER A 150 -9.79 9.96 -18.23
N LEU A 151 -10.09 8.88 -17.51
CA LEU A 151 -9.11 7.96 -16.94
C LEU A 151 -9.29 6.57 -17.55
N VAL A 152 -8.17 5.91 -17.84
CA VAL A 152 -8.11 4.48 -18.17
C VAL A 152 -7.18 3.83 -17.15
N ALA A 153 -7.59 2.72 -16.55
CA ALA A 153 -6.70 1.93 -15.71
C ALA A 153 -5.94 0.90 -16.55
N PHE A 154 -4.76 0.51 -16.09
CA PHE A 154 -4.03 -0.64 -16.62
C PHE A 154 -3.39 -1.42 -15.47
N ASP A 155 -3.16 -2.71 -15.64
CA ASP A 155 -2.51 -3.51 -14.61
C ASP A 155 -1.03 -3.12 -14.46
N ALA A 156 -0.62 -2.83 -13.22
CA ALA A 156 0.78 -2.62 -12.88
C ALA A 156 1.40 -3.96 -12.45
N VAL A 157 2.67 -4.19 -12.76
CA VAL A 157 3.34 -5.43 -12.38
C VAL A 157 3.65 -5.36 -10.88
N SER A 158 2.92 -6.10 -10.06
CA SER A 158 3.28 -6.29 -8.65
C SER A 158 3.12 -7.75 -8.28
N SER A 159 4.13 -8.29 -7.59
CA SER A 159 4.18 -9.70 -7.19
C SER A 159 3.37 -10.02 -5.94
N LEU A 160 3.03 -9.01 -5.13
CA LEU A 160 2.49 -9.23 -3.77
C LEU A 160 1.06 -8.70 -3.59
N GLU A 161 0.73 -7.57 -4.20
CA GLU A 161 -0.58 -6.92 -4.02
C GLU A 161 -1.13 -6.47 -5.38
N SER A 162 -2.46 -6.52 -5.54
CA SER A 162 -3.10 -5.95 -6.72
C SER A 162 -2.77 -4.45 -6.81
N SER A 163 -2.17 -4.05 -7.93
CA SER A 163 -1.77 -2.68 -8.23
C SER A 163 -2.18 -2.35 -9.66
N CYS A 164 -2.67 -1.14 -9.88
CA CYS A 164 -2.97 -0.62 -11.22
C CYS A 164 -2.27 0.72 -11.42
N GLY A 165 -2.03 1.07 -12.67
CA GLY A 165 -1.71 2.43 -13.10
C GLY A 165 -2.89 3.12 -13.77
N PHE A 166 -2.73 4.40 -14.10
CA PHE A 166 -3.72 5.20 -14.79
C PHE A 166 -3.11 5.96 -15.98
N VAL A 167 -3.82 5.97 -17.10
CA VAL A 167 -3.61 6.91 -18.21
C VAL A 167 -4.66 8.01 -18.12
N VAL A 168 -4.21 9.26 -18.11
CA VAL A 168 -5.06 10.44 -18.22
C VAL A 168 -5.17 10.82 -19.69
N LEU A 169 -6.40 10.93 -20.17
CA LEU A 169 -6.69 11.40 -21.51
C LEU A 169 -7.34 12.78 -21.46
N HIS A 170 -6.92 13.65 -22.37
CA HIS A 170 -7.52 14.96 -22.61
C HIS A 170 -8.12 14.98 -24.01
N HIS A 171 -9.44 15.13 -24.11
CA HIS A 171 -10.21 15.00 -25.35
C HIS A 171 -9.93 13.68 -26.10
N GLY A 172 -9.73 12.59 -25.35
CA GLY A 172 -9.42 11.26 -25.90
C GLY A 172 -7.94 11.03 -26.22
N SER A 173 -7.10 12.06 -26.17
CA SER A 173 -5.65 11.92 -26.39
C SER A 173 -4.90 11.71 -25.07
N PRO A 174 -4.03 10.69 -24.95
CA PRO A 174 -3.28 10.46 -23.72
C PRO A 174 -2.27 11.57 -23.47
N VAL A 175 -2.23 12.09 -22.25
CA VAL A 175 -1.34 13.20 -21.84
C VAL A 175 -0.41 12.83 -20.69
N LEU A 176 -0.80 11.85 -19.87
CA LEU A 176 -0.03 11.39 -18.71
C LEU A 176 -0.31 9.91 -18.44
N ALA A 177 0.71 9.16 -18.09
CA ALA A 177 0.58 7.83 -17.48
C ALA A 177 1.23 7.81 -16.08
N LEU A 178 0.58 7.17 -15.10
CA LEU A 178 1.10 6.96 -13.74
C LEU A 178 1.04 5.47 -13.40
N THR A 179 2.10 4.86 -12.87
CA THR A 179 2.11 3.40 -12.62
C THR A 179 1.65 2.99 -11.23
N GLY A 180 1.81 3.84 -10.22
CA GLY A 180 1.86 3.38 -8.82
C GLY A 180 3.00 2.37 -8.61
N ASP A 181 2.87 1.53 -7.57
CA ASP A 181 3.81 0.44 -7.28
C ASP A 181 3.91 -0.51 -8.50
N CYS A 182 5.08 -0.54 -9.14
CA CYS A 182 5.36 -1.34 -10.32
C CYS A 182 6.79 -1.93 -10.29
N ALA A 183 6.87 -3.24 -10.11
CA ALA A 183 8.08 -4.04 -10.23
C ALA A 183 8.64 -3.98 -11.65
N TYR A 184 9.96 -4.08 -11.78
CA TYR A 184 10.57 -4.05 -13.10
C TYR A 184 10.21 -5.28 -13.93
N ASP A 185 9.48 -5.04 -15.01
CA ASP A 185 9.31 -5.95 -16.13
C ASP A 185 9.62 -5.17 -17.41
N ALA A 186 10.60 -5.63 -18.18
CA ALA A 186 11.13 -4.88 -19.30
C ALA A 186 10.06 -4.61 -20.38
N GLN A 187 9.25 -5.63 -20.70
CA GLN A 187 8.21 -5.51 -21.72
C GLN A 187 7.12 -4.53 -21.25
N ARG A 188 6.62 -4.70 -20.03
CA ARG A 188 5.56 -3.85 -19.50
C ARG A 188 6.00 -2.41 -19.31
N TYR A 189 7.23 -2.17 -18.86
CA TYR A 189 7.78 -0.81 -18.80
C TYR A 189 7.82 -0.17 -20.19
N GLN A 190 8.25 -0.91 -21.21
CA GLN A 190 8.24 -0.38 -22.57
C GLN A 190 6.82 -0.07 -23.09
N GLU A 191 5.81 -0.86 -22.73
CA GLU A 191 4.40 -0.58 -23.03
C GLU A 191 3.94 0.70 -22.35
N VAL A 192 4.13 0.79 -21.03
CA VAL A 192 3.75 1.97 -20.21
C VAL A 192 4.43 3.24 -20.69
N LEU A 193 5.73 3.17 -21.00
CA LEU A 193 6.50 4.32 -21.49
C LEU A 193 5.98 4.86 -22.83
N ARG A 194 5.23 4.05 -23.60
CA ARG A 194 4.60 4.48 -24.85
C ARG A 194 3.15 4.96 -24.69
N MET A 195 2.55 4.82 -23.51
CA MET A 195 1.15 5.18 -23.28
C MET A 195 0.89 6.69 -23.33
N ALA A 196 1.88 7.53 -22.97
CA ALA A 196 1.70 8.96 -22.87
C ALA A 196 3.01 9.74 -23.08
N PRO A 197 2.96 11.02 -23.47
CA PRO A 197 4.15 11.87 -23.61
C PRO A 197 4.83 12.20 -22.28
N VAL A 198 4.08 12.18 -21.17
CA VAL A 198 4.60 12.34 -19.81
C VAL A 198 4.26 11.07 -19.04
N VAL A 199 5.26 10.50 -18.36
CA VAL A 199 5.07 9.29 -17.54
C VAL A 199 5.64 9.53 -16.15
N ILE A 200 4.88 9.19 -15.12
CA ILE A 200 5.32 9.16 -13.73
C ILE A 200 5.40 7.71 -13.28
N VAL A 201 6.58 7.25 -12.90
CA VAL A 201 6.83 5.89 -12.42
C VAL A 201 7.30 5.93 -10.96
N ASP A 202 6.87 4.96 -10.17
CA ASP A 202 7.40 4.78 -8.83
C ASP A 202 8.71 3.96 -8.91
N GLY A 203 9.80 4.53 -8.38
CA GLY A 203 11.12 3.92 -8.48
C GLY A 203 11.91 4.04 -7.20
N ARG A 204 12.89 3.13 -7.02
CA ARG A 204 13.80 3.15 -5.87
C ARG A 204 15.26 3.08 -6.30
N LYS A 205 16.17 3.53 -5.44
CA LYS A 205 17.61 3.42 -5.69
C LYS A 205 18.05 1.96 -5.92
N LYS A 206 17.48 1.04 -5.15
CA LYS A 206 17.60 -0.41 -5.33
C LYS A 206 16.23 -0.96 -5.63
N GLY A 207 16.11 -1.71 -6.72
CA GLY A 207 14.86 -2.37 -7.10
C GLY A 207 14.41 -3.40 -6.05
N SER A 208 13.14 -3.74 -6.10
CA SER A 208 12.48 -4.71 -5.23
C SER A 208 11.45 -5.50 -6.04
N PRO A 209 10.80 -6.53 -5.45
CA PRO A 209 9.67 -7.23 -6.07
C PRO A 209 8.43 -6.35 -6.35
N ASP A 210 8.46 -5.08 -5.94
CA ASP A 210 7.37 -4.12 -6.06
C ASP A 210 7.75 -2.81 -6.78
N HIS A 211 9.05 -2.55 -6.95
CA HIS A 211 9.55 -1.28 -7.48
C HIS A 211 10.75 -1.54 -8.39
N ALA A 212 10.75 -0.95 -9.58
CA ALA A 212 11.93 -0.92 -10.41
C ALA A 212 13.06 -0.10 -9.76
N SER A 213 14.30 -0.44 -10.09
CA SER A 213 15.43 0.42 -9.73
C SER A 213 15.49 1.63 -10.66
N PHE A 214 16.12 2.73 -10.22
CA PHE A 214 16.39 3.86 -11.10
C PHE A 214 17.16 3.44 -12.36
N ALA A 215 18.11 2.51 -12.24
CA ALA A 215 18.89 2.01 -13.37
C ALA A 215 18.02 1.25 -14.37
N ASP A 216 17.05 0.47 -13.88
CA ASP A 216 16.13 -0.27 -14.75
C ASP A 216 15.16 0.66 -15.47
N ILE A 217 14.66 1.69 -14.79
CA ILE A 217 13.81 2.73 -15.39
C ILE A 217 14.59 3.47 -16.50
N THR A 218 15.80 3.93 -16.21
CA THR A 218 16.64 4.62 -17.21
C THR A 218 16.93 3.72 -18.41
N ARG A 219 17.28 2.45 -18.18
CA ARG A 219 17.50 1.47 -19.26
C ARG A 219 16.25 1.32 -20.13
N ALA A 220 15.07 1.13 -19.52
CA ALA A 220 13.83 0.98 -20.29
C ALA A 220 13.51 2.23 -21.13
N VAL A 221 13.81 3.42 -20.62
CA VAL A 221 13.65 4.68 -21.37
C VAL A 221 14.63 4.76 -22.54
N ASP A 222 15.90 4.43 -22.33
CA ASP A 222 16.92 4.42 -23.38
C ASP A 222 16.59 3.39 -24.48
N ASP A 223 16.11 2.21 -24.08
CA ASP A 223 15.63 1.16 -24.99
C ASP A 223 14.40 1.63 -25.80
N CYS A 224 13.44 2.31 -25.17
CA CYS A 224 12.30 2.90 -25.89
C CYS A 224 12.74 3.94 -26.92
N ARG A 225 13.71 4.80 -26.56
CA ARG A 225 14.21 5.88 -27.44
C ARG A 225 15.03 5.37 -28.61
N SER A 226 15.89 4.38 -28.38
CA SER A 226 16.68 3.76 -29.45
C SER A 226 15.81 3.06 -30.49
N ASN A 227 14.62 2.62 -30.10
CA ASN A 227 13.61 2.03 -30.99
C ASN A 227 12.68 3.08 -31.66
N GLY A 228 13.06 4.36 -31.66
CA GLY A 228 12.33 5.43 -32.35
C GLY A 228 11.03 5.88 -31.65
N GLY A 229 10.84 5.51 -30.39
CA GLY A 229 9.64 5.87 -29.61
C GLY A 229 9.98 6.39 -28.21
N GLY A 230 8.97 6.37 -27.34
CA GLY A 230 9.11 6.69 -25.92
C GLY A 230 8.55 8.06 -25.51
N PRO A 231 8.47 8.30 -24.21
CA PRO A 231 7.86 9.50 -23.67
C PRO A 231 8.81 10.69 -23.79
N ARG A 232 8.24 11.89 -23.85
CA ARG A 232 9.03 13.13 -23.85
C ARG A 232 9.72 13.35 -22.51
N ARG A 233 9.01 13.04 -21.41
CA ARG A 233 9.51 13.19 -20.04
C ARG A 233 9.07 12.01 -19.18
N VAL A 234 10.01 11.50 -18.39
CA VAL A 234 9.75 10.48 -17.36
C VAL A 234 10.13 11.05 -16.02
N PHE A 235 9.22 10.95 -15.07
CA PHE A 235 9.42 11.39 -13.71
C PHE A 235 9.44 10.18 -12.77
N ILE A 236 10.43 10.12 -11.90
CA ILE A 236 10.52 9.08 -10.86
C ILE A 236 9.97 9.65 -9.55
N GLY A 237 8.91 9.03 -9.06
CA GLY A 237 8.30 9.25 -7.76
C GLY A 237 8.65 8.17 -6.74
N GLN A 238 8.02 8.26 -5.56
CA GLN A 238 8.03 7.25 -4.48
C GLN A 238 9.41 6.73 -4.04
N TYR A 239 10.46 7.51 -4.28
CA TYR A 239 11.80 7.17 -3.87
C TYR A 239 12.03 7.38 -2.37
N GLY A 240 11.07 7.90 -1.61
CA GLY A 240 11.20 8.17 -0.17
C GLY A 240 11.69 9.59 0.11
N ALA A 241 12.76 9.70 0.90
CA ALA A 241 13.33 10.99 1.28
C ALA A 241 13.97 11.71 0.07
N PRO A 242 14.03 13.05 0.04
CA PRO A 242 14.70 13.80 -1.02
C PRO A 242 16.15 13.38 -1.28
N ALA A 243 16.88 12.94 -0.25
CA ALA A 243 18.25 12.44 -0.38
C ALA A 243 18.37 11.09 -1.13
N ASP A 244 17.26 10.35 -1.26
CA ASP A 244 17.17 9.10 -1.99
C ASP A 244 16.76 9.29 -3.46
N ALA A 245 16.42 10.51 -3.88
CA ALA A 245 16.01 10.82 -5.24
C ALA A 245 17.09 10.45 -6.28
N PRO A 246 16.71 10.05 -7.50
CA PRO A 246 17.68 9.89 -8.59
C PRO A 246 18.39 11.22 -8.89
N PRO A 247 19.66 11.19 -9.33
CA PRO A 247 20.41 12.39 -9.64
C PRO A 247 19.76 13.16 -10.81
N VAL A 248 19.71 14.49 -10.70
CA VAL A 248 19.28 15.36 -11.79
C VAL A 248 20.42 15.51 -12.78
N VAL A 249 20.22 15.03 -14.01
CA VAL A 249 21.19 15.17 -15.11
C VAL A 249 20.60 16.11 -16.14
N SER A 250 21.36 17.15 -16.52
CA SER A 250 20.90 18.14 -17.50
C SER A 250 20.59 17.49 -18.85
N GLY A 251 19.42 17.81 -19.41
CA GLY A 251 18.94 17.22 -20.66
C GLY A 251 18.48 15.76 -20.58
N ALA A 252 18.48 15.15 -19.39
CA ALA A 252 17.96 13.79 -19.23
C ALA A 252 16.44 13.74 -19.39
N THR A 253 15.95 12.67 -20.01
CA THR A 253 14.50 12.37 -20.09
C THR A 253 13.93 11.92 -18.76
N VAL A 254 14.75 11.25 -17.95
CA VAL A 254 14.38 10.71 -16.63
C VAL A 254 14.80 11.70 -15.56
N LEU A 255 13.84 12.20 -14.79
CA LEU A 255 14.04 13.19 -13.74
C LEU A 255 13.35 12.74 -12.44
N PRO A 256 13.87 13.09 -11.25
CA PRO A 256 13.05 13.02 -10.05
C PRO A 256 11.88 14.01 -10.14
N ILE A 257 10.70 13.61 -9.68
CA ILE A 257 9.66 14.57 -9.30
C ILE A 257 9.78 14.86 -7.81
N VAL A 258 9.65 16.11 -7.39
CA VAL A 258 9.80 16.52 -5.99
C VAL A 258 8.50 17.08 -5.45
N GLU A 259 8.32 17.07 -4.12
CA GLU A 259 7.18 17.73 -3.46
C GLU A 259 7.02 19.19 -3.95
N GLY A 260 5.79 19.56 -4.30
CA GLY A 260 5.43 20.88 -4.80
C GLY A 260 5.76 21.12 -6.27
N ALA A 261 6.43 20.18 -6.95
CA ALA A 261 6.66 20.29 -8.39
C ALA A 261 5.33 20.30 -9.15
N VAL A 262 5.22 21.22 -10.11
CA VAL A 262 4.11 21.31 -11.05
C VAL A 262 4.61 20.89 -12.43
N VAL A 263 4.03 19.84 -12.99
CA VAL A 263 4.35 19.31 -14.32
C VAL A 263 3.24 19.70 -15.28
N GLU A 264 3.50 20.67 -16.15
CA GLU A 264 2.55 21.03 -17.22
C GLU A 264 2.46 19.93 -18.27
N LEU A 265 1.25 19.54 -18.65
CA LEU A 265 0.99 18.47 -19.62
C LEU A 265 0.68 19.01 -21.03
N SER A 266 0.51 20.32 -21.19
CA SER A 266 -0.14 20.96 -22.35
C SER A 266 0.79 21.52 -23.43
N GLU A 267 2.06 21.11 -23.51
CA GLU A 267 2.93 21.55 -24.60
C GLU A 267 2.68 20.77 -25.91
N GLY A 268 1.89 21.37 -26.80
CA GLY A 268 1.99 21.12 -28.24
C GLY A 268 1.06 20.06 -28.84
N VAL A 269 -0.03 19.66 -28.17
CA VAL A 269 -1.12 18.96 -28.88
C VAL A 269 -2.02 20.02 -29.50
N CYS A 270 -1.65 20.50 -30.69
CA CYS A 270 -2.60 21.19 -31.55
C CYS A 270 -3.70 20.20 -31.90
N ILE A 271 -4.95 20.50 -31.48
CA ILE A 271 -6.13 19.65 -31.73
C ILE A 271 -6.34 19.38 -33.24
N GLY A 272 -5.65 20.10 -34.13
CA GLY A 272 -5.66 19.86 -35.58
C GLY A 272 -5.07 18.52 -36.03
N ASP A 273 -4.22 17.86 -35.24
CA ASP A 273 -3.53 16.63 -35.67
C ASP A 273 -4.16 15.34 -35.10
N ALA A 274 -5.23 15.44 -34.32
CA ALA A 274 -5.81 14.29 -33.61
C ALA A 274 -6.79 13.44 -34.44
N GLU A 275 -7.17 13.86 -35.65
CA GLU A 275 -8.03 13.02 -36.50
C GLU A 275 -7.30 11.78 -37.07
N GLU A 276 -5.97 11.73 -37.06
CA GLU A 276 -5.22 10.64 -37.72
C GLU A 276 -4.67 9.56 -36.76
N LEU A 277 -4.87 9.69 -35.44
CA LEU A 277 -4.41 8.71 -34.43
C LEU A 277 -5.55 8.02 -33.66
N LEU A 278 -6.78 8.08 -34.18
CA LEU A 278 -7.90 7.33 -33.65
C LEU A 278 -7.72 5.83 -33.92
N VAL A 279 -7.25 5.14 -32.88
CA VAL A 279 -7.59 3.76 -32.42
C VAL A 279 -7.78 2.71 -33.54
N PRO A 280 -6.98 1.62 -33.56
CA PRO A 280 -7.13 0.56 -34.55
C PRO A 280 -8.56 0.00 -34.57
N PRO A 281 -9.05 -0.46 -35.74
CA PRO A 281 -10.47 -0.62 -36.00
C PRO A 281 -11.11 -1.57 -34.99
N ALA A 282 -12.12 -1.07 -34.28
CA ALA A 282 -12.98 -1.89 -33.44
C ALA A 282 -13.60 -3.01 -34.29
N PRO A 283 -13.57 -4.28 -33.84
CA PRO A 283 -14.27 -5.34 -34.53
C PRO A 283 -15.78 -5.08 -34.47
N SER A 284 -16.43 -5.31 -35.61
CA SER A 284 -17.85 -5.05 -35.87
C SER A 284 -18.76 -5.65 -34.81
N ALA A 285 -19.59 -4.78 -34.22
CA ALA A 285 -20.86 -5.01 -33.55
C ALA A 285 -21.17 -6.46 -33.13
N ILE A 286 -20.84 -6.80 -31.88
CA ILE A 286 -21.52 -7.88 -31.17
C ILE A 286 -22.46 -7.21 -30.18
N ASP A 287 -23.76 -7.43 -30.42
CA ASP A 287 -24.88 -7.04 -29.58
C ASP A 287 -24.75 -7.78 -28.23
N MET A 288 -24.35 -7.05 -27.17
CA MET A 288 -24.08 -7.63 -25.85
C MET A 288 -25.16 -7.17 -24.87
N CYS A 289 -26.07 -8.12 -24.61
CA CYS A 289 -27.16 -8.05 -23.66
C CYS A 289 -26.65 -7.79 -22.24
N GLU A 290 -27.23 -6.81 -21.56
CA GLU A 290 -27.02 -6.55 -20.13
C GLU A 290 -27.38 -7.82 -19.32
N SER A 291 -26.42 -8.37 -18.59
CA SER A 291 -26.68 -9.40 -17.58
C SER A 291 -26.26 -8.88 -16.21
N THR A 292 -27.24 -8.39 -15.47
CA THR A 292 -27.09 -8.02 -14.06
C THR A 292 -27.07 -9.30 -13.24
N LYS A 293 -25.90 -9.76 -12.80
CA LYS A 293 -25.80 -10.87 -11.84
C LYS A 293 -25.99 -10.33 -10.42
N THR A 294 -27.20 -10.49 -9.90
CA THR A 294 -27.48 -10.32 -8.47
C THR A 294 -26.90 -11.51 -7.71
N VAL A 295 -25.86 -11.27 -6.91
CA VAL A 295 -25.34 -12.26 -5.95
C VAL A 295 -26.19 -12.17 -4.69
N CYS A 296 -27.14 -13.08 -4.54
CA CYS A 296 -27.87 -13.27 -3.29
C CYS A 296 -26.96 -14.01 -2.31
N CYS A 297 -26.43 -13.32 -1.31
CA CYS A 297 -25.83 -13.97 -0.15
C CYS A 297 -26.96 -14.41 0.78
N ASP A 298 -27.24 -15.71 0.83
CA ASP A 298 -28.08 -16.32 1.85
C ASP A 298 -27.52 -15.97 3.24
N ARG A 299 -28.28 -15.17 4.00
CA ARG A 299 -28.03 -14.92 5.41
C ARG A 299 -28.49 -16.14 6.19
N SER A 300 -27.55 -16.98 6.60
CA SER A 300 -27.78 -17.90 7.73
C SER A 300 -27.91 -17.05 9.00
N GLU A 301 -29.14 -16.91 9.48
CA GLU A 301 -29.45 -16.41 10.82
C GLU A 301 -28.78 -17.32 11.86
N GLY A 302 -28.00 -16.76 12.79
CA GLY A 302 -27.68 -17.48 14.03
C GLY A 302 -26.26 -17.41 14.60
N GLU A 303 -25.35 -16.56 14.12
CA GLU A 303 -24.04 -16.41 14.78
C GLU A 303 -23.96 -15.14 15.64
N GLU A 304 -23.81 -15.35 16.95
CA GLU A 304 -23.55 -14.31 17.96
C GLU A 304 -22.31 -13.49 17.59
N ALA A 305 -22.40 -12.17 17.78
CA ALA A 305 -21.36 -11.23 17.41
C ALA A 305 -20.02 -11.57 18.11
N PRO A 306 -18.88 -11.58 17.37
CA PRO A 306 -17.59 -11.95 17.95
C PRO A 306 -17.15 -10.95 19.02
N SER A 307 -16.75 -11.50 20.16
CA SER A 307 -16.11 -10.79 21.26
C SER A 307 -14.89 -10.02 20.74
N SER A 308 -14.73 -8.77 21.19
CA SER A 308 -13.59 -7.94 20.83
C SER A 308 -12.28 -8.53 21.36
N PHE A 309 -11.16 -8.29 20.68
CA PHE A 309 -9.85 -8.77 21.11
C PHE A 309 -8.90 -7.59 21.35
N VAL A 310 -8.14 -7.64 22.44
CA VAL A 310 -7.06 -6.69 22.71
C VAL A 310 -5.71 -7.41 22.52
N MET A 311 -4.85 -6.84 21.66
CA MET A 311 -3.51 -7.35 21.36
C MET A 311 -2.45 -6.61 22.18
N ARG A 312 -1.51 -7.34 22.81
CA ARG A 312 -0.30 -6.75 23.44
C ARG A 312 0.95 -7.40 22.86
N MET A 313 1.94 -6.59 22.49
CA MET A 313 3.26 -7.02 22.03
C MET A 313 4.28 -6.90 23.15
N ALA A 314 5.15 -7.92 23.28
CA ALA A 314 6.32 -7.87 24.14
C ALA A 314 7.56 -8.27 23.32
N HIS A 315 8.61 -7.46 23.41
CA HIS A 315 9.88 -7.68 22.74
C HIS A 315 10.91 -8.19 23.77
N THR A 316 11.38 -9.43 23.63
CA THR A 316 12.47 -9.96 24.46
C THR A 316 13.75 -9.97 23.63
N GLY A 317 14.66 -9.03 23.92
CA GLY A 317 16.01 -9.04 23.35
C GLY A 317 16.84 -10.14 24.00
N GLY A 318 17.30 -11.11 23.22
CA GLY A 318 18.28 -12.10 23.64
C GLY A 318 19.67 -11.48 23.71
N GLY A 319 19.95 -10.69 24.74
CA GLY A 319 21.29 -10.18 25.03
C GLY A 319 22.09 -11.21 25.81
N GLY A 320 23.03 -11.90 25.15
CA GLY A 320 24.07 -12.67 25.82
C GLY A 320 25.06 -11.73 26.51
N GLY A 321 24.79 -11.37 27.76
CA GLY A 321 25.69 -10.62 28.62
C GLY A 321 26.29 -11.54 29.68
N GLN A 322 27.61 -11.64 29.68
CA GLN A 322 28.41 -12.37 30.66
C GLN A 322 28.24 -11.80 32.07
N ASP A 323 28.37 -12.70 33.02
CA ASP A 323 28.27 -12.56 34.47
C ASP A 323 28.85 -11.25 35.04
N ALA A 324 27.98 -10.46 35.67
CA ALA A 324 28.36 -9.57 36.75
C ALA A 324 27.43 -9.84 37.94
N LEU A 325 27.94 -10.70 38.83
CA LEU A 325 27.42 -11.00 40.15
C LEU A 325 27.06 -9.70 40.89
N HIS A 326 25.77 -9.47 41.14
CA HIS A 326 25.35 -8.67 42.29
C HIS A 326 24.61 -9.58 43.27
N GLU A 327 25.32 -9.86 44.36
CA GLU A 327 24.88 -10.61 45.52
C GLU A 327 23.63 -9.98 46.17
N GLY A 328 22.74 -10.85 46.62
CA GLY A 328 22.24 -10.79 47.99
C GLY A 328 21.16 -9.75 48.30
N SER A 329 19.90 -10.11 48.05
CA SER A 329 18.84 -9.76 49.00
C SER A 329 17.90 -10.95 49.17
N SER A 330 18.09 -11.66 50.29
CA SER A 330 17.24 -12.77 50.68
C SER A 330 15.94 -12.21 51.27
N CYS A 331 14.82 -12.35 50.56
CA CYS A 331 13.50 -12.17 51.17
C CYS A 331 12.96 -13.54 51.59
N ARG A 332 12.97 -13.77 52.90
CA ARG A 332 12.42 -14.96 53.57
C ARG A 332 10.94 -15.15 53.24
N ARG A 333 10.56 -16.39 52.92
CA ARG A 333 9.16 -16.85 52.81
C ARG A 333 8.44 -16.71 54.16
N GLY A 334 7.58 -15.71 54.28
CA GLY A 334 6.50 -15.73 55.26
C GLY A 334 5.38 -16.64 54.77
N ARG A 335 5.12 -17.74 55.48
CA ARG A 335 3.87 -18.52 55.34
C ARG A 335 2.75 -17.71 55.99
N GLY A 336 1.68 -17.43 55.27
CA GLY A 336 0.49 -16.82 55.83
C GLY A 336 -0.58 -16.66 54.76
N ALA A 337 -1.60 -17.51 54.83
CA ALA A 337 -2.77 -17.45 53.97
C ALA A 337 -3.51 -16.12 54.15
N GLY A 338 -3.85 -15.48 53.03
CA GLY A 338 -4.66 -14.27 53.02
C GLY A 338 -4.85 -13.82 51.58
N ILE A 339 -6.06 -14.01 51.06
CA ILE A 339 -6.53 -13.46 49.79
C ILE A 339 -6.44 -11.94 49.93
N GLY A 340 -5.42 -11.35 49.33
CA GLY A 340 -5.16 -9.91 49.37
C GLY A 340 -4.95 -9.41 47.95
N ASP A 341 -5.70 -8.37 47.62
CA ASP A 341 -5.83 -7.73 46.31
C ASP A 341 -4.50 -7.55 45.56
N TRP A 342 -4.55 -7.91 44.27
CA TRP A 342 -3.50 -7.61 43.31
C TRP A 342 -3.46 -6.10 43.04
N GLN A 343 -2.71 -5.35 43.84
CA GLN A 343 -2.26 -4.03 43.43
C GLN A 343 -1.19 -4.20 42.35
N CYS A 344 -1.57 -3.92 41.10
CA CYS A 344 -0.61 -3.67 40.03
C CYS A 344 0.22 -2.45 40.41
N GLY A 345 1.39 -2.70 41.02
CA GLY A 345 2.44 -1.71 41.17
C GLY A 345 2.97 -1.35 39.79
N GLY A 346 2.32 -0.38 39.14
CA GLY A 346 2.77 0.24 37.90
C GLY A 346 4.10 0.92 38.14
N LYS A 347 5.20 0.22 37.91
CA LYS A 347 6.48 0.87 37.65
C LYS A 347 6.44 1.33 36.20
N GLU A 348 6.14 2.61 36.01
CA GLU A 348 6.42 3.31 34.75
C GLU A 348 7.91 3.17 34.45
N ALA A 349 8.25 2.25 33.54
CA ALA A 349 9.57 2.22 32.95
C ALA A 349 9.62 3.33 31.90
N VAL A 350 10.14 4.48 32.30
CA VAL A 350 10.53 5.56 31.39
C VAL A 350 11.61 5.01 30.46
N ILE A 351 11.26 4.79 29.20
CA ILE A 351 12.17 4.33 28.16
C ILE A 351 13.10 5.50 27.85
N VAL A 352 14.32 5.45 28.41
CA VAL A 352 15.41 6.35 28.02
C VAL A 352 15.92 5.87 26.66
N PRO A 353 16.00 6.75 25.63
CA PRO A 353 16.34 6.34 24.28
C PRO A 353 17.83 6.02 24.20
N GLU A 354 18.17 4.73 24.24
CA GLU A 354 19.51 4.28 23.89
C GLU A 354 19.76 4.43 22.39
N ALA A 355 20.93 4.98 22.11
CA ALA A 355 21.38 5.47 20.83
C ALA A 355 21.57 4.37 19.77
N ASN A 356 21.48 4.79 18.50
CA ASN A 356 22.07 4.14 17.33
C ASN A 356 21.50 2.77 16.92
N LEU A 357 20.20 2.71 16.64
CA LEU A 357 19.68 1.73 15.68
C LEU A 357 19.94 2.23 14.25
N GLY A 358 21.19 2.13 13.83
CA GLY A 358 21.61 2.39 12.46
C GLY A 358 20.94 1.41 11.49
N SER A 359 20.19 1.97 10.53
CA SER A 359 19.86 1.42 9.22
C SER A 359 19.63 -0.11 9.13
N ILE A 360 18.61 -0.65 9.80
CA ILE A 360 18.06 -1.95 9.40
C ILE A 360 16.74 -1.67 8.69
N GLY A 361 16.79 -1.72 7.36
CA GLY A 361 15.62 -1.56 6.49
C GLY A 361 14.67 -2.74 6.65
N VAL A 362 13.81 -2.69 7.66
CA VAL A 362 12.71 -3.64 7.87
C VAL A 362 11.40 -2.93 7.58
N SER A 363 11.11 -2.60 6.32
CA SER A 363 9.86 -1.88 6.01
C SER A 363 8.78 -2.73 5.33
N ALA A 364 9.13 -3.82 4.64
CA ALA A 364 8.11 -4.66 3.99
C ALA A 364 7.71 -5.88 4.84
N ALA A 365 8.68 -6.51 5.51
CA ALA A 365 8.43 -7.77 6.21
C ALA A 365 7.55 -7.62 7.46
N PHE A 366 7.61 -6.49 8.18
CA PHE A 366 6.86 -6.32 9.43
C PHE A 366 5.36 -6.10 9.19
N GLU A 367 4.98 -5.28 8.21
CA GLU A 367 3.57 -5.04 7.88
C GLU A 367 2.92 -6.33 7.35
N GLU A 368 3.60 -7.05 6.45
CA GLU A 368 3.16 -8.37 5.98
C GLU A 368 3.05 -9.37 7.16
N TYR A 369 4.00 -9.34 8.09
CA TYR A 369 4.00 -10.18 9.29
C TYR A 369 2.78 -9.91 10.18
N MET A 370 2.47 -8.65 10.46
CA MET A 370 1.31 -8.25 11.25
C MET A 370 0.01 -8.67 10.57
N GLN A 371 -0.07 -8.56 9.24
CA GLN A 371 -1.24 -8.95 8.48
C GLN A 371 -1.45 -10.48 8.46
N ARG A 372 -0.39 -11.27 8.26
CA ARG A 372 -0.46 -12.74 8.36
C ARG A 372 -0.84 -13.21 9.77
N ALA A 373 -0.27 -12.60 10.81
CA ALA A 373 -0.60 -12.92 12.19
C ALA A 373 -2.07 -12.61 12.51
N TYR A 374 -2.56 -11.45 12.04
CA TYR A 374 -3.96 -11.06 12.17
C TYR A 374 -4.89 -12.06 11.48
N CYS A 375 -4.60 -12.46 10.22
CA CYS A 375 -5.38 -13.47 9.51
C CYS A 375 -5.33 -14.85 10.18
N ALA A 376 -4.20 -15.26 10.75
CA ALA A 376 -4.07 -16.53 11.46
C ALA A 376 -4.92 -16.55 12.74
N LEU A 377 -4.98 -15.44 13.47
CA LEU A 377 -5.81 -15.31 14.67
C LEU A 377 -7.31 -15.34 14.37
N GLN A 378 -7.75 -14.83 13.22
CA GLN A 378 -9.14 -14.94 12.78
C GLN A 378 -9.58 -16.38 12.48
N ARG A 379 -8.65 -17.31 12.22
CA ARG A 379 -8.95 -18.71 11.88
C ARG A 379 -9.17 -19.63 13.08
N TYR A 380 -9.06 -19.14 14.31
CA TYR A 380 -9.31 -19.95 15.52
C TYR A 380 -10.72 -19.65 16.08
N PRO A 381 -11.77 -20.34 15.59
CA PRO A 381 -13.07 -20.30 16.21
C PRO A 381 -13.01 -21.03 17.56
N THR A 382 -13.42 -20.32 18.61
CA THR A 382 -14.12 -20.86 19.79
C THR A 382 -13.70 -22.25 20.25
N GLN A 383 -12.47 -22.43 20.72
CA GLN A 383 -12.19 -23.49 21.70
C GLN A 383 -12.07 -22.86 23.08
N GLU A 384 -12.80 -23.44 24.04
CA GLU A 384 -12.86 -23.01 25.43
C GLU A 384 -11.49 -23.15 26.09
N GLY A 385 -10.72 -22.07 26.07
CA GLY A 385 -9.41 -21.98 26.71
C GLY A 385 -8.55 -20.97 25.96
N GLY A 386 -7.99 -19.99 26.67
CA GLY A 386 -7.14 -18.97 26.05
C GLY A 386 -6.05 -19.60 25.19
N VAL A 387 -6.14 -19.45 23.87
CA VAL A 387 -5.19 -20.04 22.93
C VAL A 387 -3.97 -19.12 22.85
N SER A 388 -2.88 -19.52 23.49
CA SER A 388 -1.56 -18.88 23.30
C SER A 388 -0.81 -19.63 22.20
N GLY A 389 -0.87 -19.13 20.98
CA GLY A 389 -0.05 -19.64 19.87
C GLY A 389 1.36 -19.02 19.89
N VAL A 390 2.40 -19.84 19.76
CA VAL A 390 3.77 -19.38 19.48
C VAL A 390 4.10 -19.78 18.05
N VAL A 391 4.31 -18.80 17.18
CA VAL A 391 4.79 -19.05 15.82
C VAL A 391 6.31 -18.91 15.82
N GLN A 392 7.03 -20.03 15.83
CA GLN A 392 8.47 -20.04 15.57
C GLN A 392 8.70 -20.18 14.07
N MET A 393 9.29 -19.16 13.44
CA MET A 393 9.82 -19.31 12.09
C MET A 393 11.34 -19.41 12.13
N ARG A 394 11.84 -20.56 11.68
CA ARG A 394 13.25 -20.72 11.30
C ARG A 394 13.42 -20.23 9.87
N SER A 395 14.37 -19.33 9.65
CA SER A 395 14.84 -19.00 8.30
C SER A 395 15.36 -20.29 7.68
N ASN A 396 14.73 -20.75 6.59
CA ASN A 396 15.13 -21.95 5.86
C ASN A 396 16.59 -21.82 5.41
N ASN A 397 17.47 -22.56 6.07
CA ASN A 397 18.68 -23.05 5.44
C ASN A 397 18.97 -24.45 5.99
N THR A 398 19.20 -25.37 5.05
CA THR A 398 19.69 -26.76 5.19
C THR A 398 18.72 -27.86 5.64
N ASN A 399 18.61 -28.84 4.73
CA ASN A 399 17.99 -30.15 4.85
C ASN A 399 18.60 -30.96 5.99
N ALA A 400 17.79 -31.46 6.91
CA ALA A 400 18.19 -32.57 7.79
C ALA A 400 16.99 -33.51 8.04
N PRO A 401 17.18 -34.84 8.03
CA PRO A 401 16.08 -35.80 8.05
C PRO A 401 15.46 -35.95 9.45
N ARG A 402 14.13 -36.02 9.51
CA ARG A 402 13.34 -36.22 10.73
C ARG A 402 13.47 -37.66 11.26
N GLY A 403 13.91 -37.80 12.50
CA GLY A 403 13.84 -39.05 13.26
C GLY A 403 12.45 -39.27 13.87
N PRO A 404 11.94 -40.51 13.94
CA PRO A 404 10.64 -40.83 14.50
C PRO A 404 10.80 -41.13 15.98
N ASN A 405 10.55 -40.16 16.86
CA ASN A 405 10.16 -40.36 18.28
C ASN A 405 10.12 -38.99 18.98
N GLU A 406 9.05 -38.23 18.77
CA GLU A 406 8.75 -37.06 19.62
C GLU A 406 7.40 -37.30 20.31
N ALA A 407 7.48 -37.54 21.62
CA ALA A 407 6.33 -37.63 22.51
C ALA A 407 5.66 -36.24 22.65
N PRO A 408 4.33 -36.19 22.85
CA PRO A 408 3.56 -34.94 22.80
C PRO A 408 3.96 -33.96 23.92
N PRO A 409 3.97 -32.65 23.63
CA PRO A 409 4.58 -31.64 24.48
C PRO A 409 3.78 -31.43 25.77
N SER A 410 4.32 -31.94 26.89
CA SER A 410 3.86 -31.58 28.22
C SER A 410 4.48 -30.23 28.63
N ARG A 411 3.62 -29.25 28.93
CA ARG A 411 3.87 -28.04 29.73
C ARG A 411 5.25 -27.38 29.56
N ALA A 412 5.30 -26.47 28.59
CA ALA A 412 6.10 -25.24 28.55
C ALA A 412 7.24 -25.14 29.59
N GLN A 413 8.34 -25.84 29.35
CA GLN A 413 9.63 -25.42 29.87
C GLN A 413 10.23 -24.44 28.87
N SER A 414 10.66 -23.31 29.44
CA SER A 414 11.26 -22.16 28.79
C SER A 414 12.23 -22.54 27.67
N ALA A 415 11.97 -21.99 26.48
CA ALA A 415 12.89 -21.80 25.35
C ALA A 415 14.21 -22.58 25.46
N GLU A 416 14.20 -23.87 25.14
CA GLU A 416 15.43 -24.60 24.92
C GLU A 416 16.08 -24.04 23.65
N VAL A 417 17.16 -23.28 23.83
CA VAL A 417 18.13 -23.04 22.76
C VAL A 417 18.63 -24.42 22.35
N PRO A 418 18.38 -24.89 21.11
CA PRO A 418 18.79 -26.22 20.72
C PRO A 418 20.29 -26.37 20.94
N ASN A 419 20.68 -27.33 21.78
CA ASN A 419 22.08 -27.70 21.98
C ASN A 419 22.69 -28.00 20.60
N ARG A 420 23.48 -27.07 20.08
CA ARG A 420 24.21 -27.29 18.83
C ARG A 420 25.24 -28.39 19.09
N PRO A 421 25.29 -29.46 18.27
CA PRO A 421 26.41 -30.37 18.31
C PRO A 421 27.70 -29.59 18.03
N ARG A 422 28.67 -29.71 18.94
CA ARG A 422 30.04 -29.22 18.75
C ARG A 422 30.56 -29.79 17.44
N GLY A 423 30.78 -28.97 16.41
CA GLY A 423 31.47 -29.46 15.21
C GLY A 423 31.46 -28.57 13.98
N GLU A 424 30.49 -27.67 13.78
CA GLU A 424 30.40 -26.96 12.50
C GLU A 424 30.46 -25.44 12.66
N GLU A 425 31.64 -24.90 12.33
CA GLU A 425 31.90 -23.50 12.07
C GLU A 425 31.16 -23.06 10.79
N SER A 426 29.92 -22.60 10.92
CA SER A 426 29.25 -21.83 9.88
C SER A 426 28.62 -20.59 10.53
N THR A 427 29.36 -19.49 10.47
CA THR A 427 29.02 -18.17 11.00
C THR A 427 28.01 -17.45 10.08
N LYS A 428 26.82 -18.02 9.92
CA LYS A 428 25.64 -17.24 9.53
C LYS A 428 24.71 -17.18 10.73
N HIS A 429 24.83 -16.08 11.49
CA HIS A 429 23.90 -15.76 12.57
C HIS A 429 22.54 -15.42 11.96
N THR A 430 21.69 -16.44 11.79
CA THR A 430 20.26 -16.23 11.55
C THR A 430 19.62 -15.81 12.86
N THR A 431 19.45 -14.51 13.04
CA THR A 431 18.67 -13.96 14.16
C THR A 431 17.21 -14.24 13.87
N GLY A 432 16.62 -15.21 14.59
CA GLY A 432 15.18 -15.46 14.55
C GLY A 432 14.47 -14.51 15.51
N TYR A 433 13.44 -13.82 15.05
CA TYR A 433 12.52 -13.10 15.92
C TYR A 433 11.31 -13.99 16.20
N THR A 434 10.94 -14.12 17.47
CA THR A 434 9.68 -14.77 17.87
C THR A 434 8.76 -13.66 18.34
N CYS A 435 7.70 -13.35 17.59
CA CYS A 435 6.63 -12.51 18.14
C CYS A 435 5.56 -13.40 18.74
N ARG A 436 5.13 -13.05 19.94
CA ARG A 436 4.06 -13.72 20.65
C ARG A 436 2.81 -12.88 20.55
N PHE A 437 1.75 -13.47 19.99
CA PHE A 437 0.44 -12.85 19.96
C PHE A 437 -0.41 -13.46 21.07
N THR A 438 -0.99 -12.61 21.91
CA THR A 438 -1.92 -13.04 22.95
C THR A 438 -3.27 -12.44 22.61
N ALA A 439 -4.24 -13.29 22.25
CA ALA A 439 -5.64 -12.91 22.14
C ALA A 439 -6.23 -12.88 23.55
N LEU A 440 -6.63 -11.69 24.01
CA LEU A 440 -7.36 -11.54 25.26
C LEU A 440 -8.85 -11.67 24.94
N LYS A 441 -9.53 -12.61 25.60
CA LYS A 441 -10.99 -12.74 25.55
C LYS A 441 -11.59 -11.57 26.34
N THR A 442 -12.40 -10.73 25.69
CA THR A 442 -13.22 -9.72 26.39
C THR A 442 -14.59 -10.28 26.72
#